data_AF-A0A126Z9B3-F1
#
_entry.id   AF-A0A126Z9B3-F1
#
_cell.length_a   1.000
_cell.length_b   1.000
_cell.length_c   1.000
_cell.angle_alpha   90.00
_cell.angle_beta   90.00
_cell.angle_gamma   90.00
#
_symmetry.space_group_name_H-M   'P 1'
#
loop_
_entity.id
_entity.type
_entity.pdbx_description
1 polymer ?
#
loop_
_entity_poly.entity_id
_entity_poly.type
_entity_poly.pdbx_seq_one_letter_code
_entity_poly.pdbx_strand_id
1 'polypeptide(L)'
;MTPTIPSEPQKEEGIGTAPSYFIASLKHTSKGHEHITFWASNHRGYALALPRFGRYCFGEAVSLNDGLDCIAVPAEAIEPLLSPEPHFRNGFGVAARFYDTPGPVIDNTRANWNRLIAASLPRSMPVKPKPEVFRKTRRSFALEAGSTQ
;
A
#
# COMPACT_ATOMS: atom_id res chain seq x y z
N MET A 1 26.77 -54.39 9.67
CA MET A 1 27.45 -53.08 9.59
C MET A 1 26.65 -52.23 8.63
N THR A 2 25.82 -51.34 9.17
CA THR A 2 24.96 -50.45 8.38
C THR A 2 25.52 -49.05 8.53
N PRO A 3 25.78 -48.29 7.45
CA PRO A 3 26.33 -46.94 7.59
C PRO A 3 25.24 -46.00 8.13
N THR A 4 25.51 -45.44 9.30
CA THR A 4 24.81 -44.31 9.89
C THR A 4 25.00 -43.09 8.98
N ILE A 5 23.91 -42.62 8.38
CA ILE A 5 23.87 -41.33 7.67
C ILE A 5 23.83 -40.23 8.74
N PRO A 6 24.75 -39.25 8.74
CA PRO A 6 24.65 -38.11 9.63
C PRO A 6 23.55 -37.17 9.12
N SER A 7 22.53 -36.96 9.95
CA SER A 7 21.46 -35.99 9.74
C SER A 7 22.04 -34.58 9.73
N GLU A 8 21.99 -33.93 8.56
CA GLU A 8 22.26 -32.50 8.42
C GLU A 8 21.29 -31.68 9.29
N PRO A 9 21.76 -30.63 9.97
CA PRO A 9 20.88 -29.74 10.71
C PRO A 9 19.99 -29.00 9.71
N GLN A 10 18.69 -29.28 9.76
CA GLN A 10 17.65 -28.45 9.18
C GLN A 10 17.84 -27.04 9.75
N LYS A 11 18.34 -26.12 8.93
CA LYS A 11 18.24 -24.70 9.23
C LYS A 11 16.76 -24.39 9.32
N GLU A 12 16.28 -24.13 10.53
CA GLU A 12 15.05 -23.40 10.77
C GLU A 12 15.26 -22.00 10.19
N GLU A 13 15.07 -21.86 8.88
CA GLU A 13 14.75 -20.57 8.30
C GLU A 13 13.40 -20.19 8.88
N GLY A 14 13.45 -19.22 9.81
CA GLY A 14 12.28 -18.61 10.39
C GLY A 14 11.28 -18.32 9.29
N ILE A 15 9.99 -18.47 9.61
CA ILE A 15 8.85 -18.21 8.72
C ILE A 15 8.98 -16.79 8.18
N GLY A 16 9.76 -16.64 7.11
CA GLY A 16 9.89 -15.43 6.34
C GLY A 16 8.61 -15.36 5.58
N THR A 17 7.65 -14.61 6.12
CA THR A 17 6.44 -14.23 5.38
C THR A 17 6.90 -13.84 3.99
N ALA A 18 6.57 -14.64 2.97
CA ALA A 18 7.05 -14.42 1.62
C ALA A 18 6.85 -12.94 1.26
N PRO A 19 7.85 -12.27 0.64
CA PRO A 19 7.79 -10.84 0.40
C PRO A 19 6.51 -10.52 -0.37
N SER A 20 5.60 -9.83 0.32
CA SER A 20 4.29 -9.46 -0.20
C SER A 20 4.41 -8.05 -0.76
N TYR A 21 4.00 -7.88 -2.01
CA TYR A 21 4.03 -6.60 -2.68
C TYR A 21 2.62 -6.03 -2.82
N PHE A 22 2.54 -4.71 -2.72
CA PHE A 22 1.35 -3.94 -3.05
C PHE A 22 1.61 -3.14 -4.32
N ILE A 23 0.60 -3.00 -5.17
CA ILE A 23 0.70 -2.26 -6.42
C ILE A 23 0.03 -0.91 -6.24
N ALA A 24 0.83 0.16 -6.18
CA ALA A 24 0.32 1.52 -6.16
C ALA A 24 0.05 2.00 -7.60
N SER A 25 -1.14 2.55 -7.84
CA SER A 25 -1.51 3.09 -9.14
C SER A 25 -1.19 4.58 -9.22
N LEU A 26 -0.31 4.94 -10.15
CA LEU A 26 0.01 6.32 -10.51
C LEU A 26 -1.12 6.93 -11.34
N LYS A 27 -1.69 6.15 -12.27
CA LYS A 27 -2.75 6.61 -13.19
C LYS A 27 -4.08 6.89 -12.51
N HIS A 28 -4.45 6.05 -11.53
CA HIS A 28 -5.71 6.21 -10.79
C HIS A 28 -5.57 7.07 -9.53
N THR A 29 -4.38 7.59 -9.25
CA THR A 29 -4.19 8.61 -8.22
C THR A 29 -3.99 9.98 -8.87
N SER A 30 -5.04 10.79 -8.89
CA SER A 30 -5.00 12.15 -9.44
C SER A 30 -4.73 13.21 -8.35
N LYS A 31 -4.43 14.44 -8.78
CA LYS A 31 -4.32 15.61 -7.87
C LYS A 31 -5.58 15.94 -7.08
N GLY A 32 -6.72 15.32 -7.43
CA GLY A 32 -7.99 15.45 -6.73
C GLY A 32 -8.22 14.40 -5.64
N HIS A 33 -7.38 13.36 -5.56
CA HIS A 33 -7.54 12.26 -4.61
C HIS A 33 -6.72 12.53 -3.34
N GLU A 34 -7.38 12.53 -2.18
CA GLU A 34 -6.72 12.76 -0.87
C GLU A 34 -5.77 11.61 -0.50
N HIS A 35 -6.04 10.39 -0.99
CA HIS A 35 -5.33 9.17 -0.64
C HIS A 35 -4.83 8.43 -1.90
N ILE A 36 -3.76 7.67 -1.76
CA ILE A 36 -3.14 6.89 -2.84
C ILE A 36 -3.98 5.66 -3.13
N THR A 37 -4.18 5.38 -4.42
CA THR A 37 -4.96 4.23 -4.89
C THR A 37 -4.06 3.02 -5.13
N PHE A 38 -4.45 1.86 -4.62
CA PHE A 38 -3.77 0.59 -4.79
C PHE A 38 -4.63 -0.39 -5.60
N TRP A 39 -4.02 -1.42 -6.16
CA TRP A 39 -4.77 -2.54 -6.73
C TRP A 39 -5.40 -3.37 -5.61
N ALA A 40 -6.65 -3.78 -5.82
CA ALA A 40 -7.32 -4.73 -4.94
C ALA A 40 -6.81 -6.17 -5.18
N SER A 41 -7.16 -7.11 -4.30
CA SER A 41 -6.80 -8.52 -4.48
C SER A 41 -7.38 -9.13 -5.76
N ASN A 42 -6.69 -10.13 -6.30
CA ASN A 42 -7.10 -10.89 -7.49
C ASN A 42 -7.37 -10.02 -8.74
N HIS A 43 -6.65 -8.90 -8.91
CA HIS A 43 -6.87 -7.94 -9.99
C HIS A 43 -8.29 -7.35 -10.05
N ARG A 44 -9.05 -7.37 -8.94
CA ARG A 44 -10.45 -6.93 -8.90
C ARG A 44 -10.60 -5.44 -8.61
N GLY A 45 -10.02 -4.62 -9.47
CA GLY A 45 -10.14 -3.16 -9.41
C GLY A 45 -9.23 -2.50 -8.38
N TYR A 46 -9.70 -1.39 -7.81
CA TYR A 46 -8.89 -0.49 -6.99
C TYR A 46 -9.35 -0.44 -5.53
N ALA A 47 -8.40 -0.18 -4.64
CA ALA A 47 -8.60 -0.10 -3.21
C ALA A 47 -7.91 1.15 -2.64
N LEU A 48 -8.58 1.79 -1.67
CA LEU A 48 -8.08 2.98 -0.98
C LEU A 48 -7.75 2.72 0.50
N ALA A 49 -8.34 1.67 1.07
CA ALA A 49 -8.10 1.23 2.44
C ALA A 49 -7.34 -0.11 2.47
N LEU A 50 -6.39 -0.22 3.40
CA LEU A 50 -5.45 -1.33 3.55
C LEU A 50 -6.10 -2.73 3.53
N PRO A 51 -7.25 -2.99 4.19
CA PRO A 51 -7.84 -4.33 4.19
C PRO A 51 -8.25 -4.83 2.80
N ARG A 52 -8.39 -3.94 1.82
CA ARG A 52 -8.73 -4.28 0.43
C ARG A 52 -7.53 -4.30 -0.50
N PHE A 53 -6.35 -3.93 -0.02
CA PHE A 53 -5.14 -3.94 -0.85
C PHE A 53 -4.80 -5.37 -1.26
N GLY A 54 -4.56 -5.57 -2.55
CA GLY A 54 -4.09 -6.85 -3.08
C GLY A 54 -2.65 -7.08 -2.66
N ARG A 55 -2.38 -8.24 -2.05
CA ARG A 55 -1.03 -8.74 -1.81
C ARG A 55 -0.65 -9.64 -2.99
N TYR A 56 0.49 -9.32 -3.60
CA TYR A 56 1.01 -10.03 -4.77
C TYR A 56 2.36 -10.65 -4.44
N CYS A 57 2.63 -11.83 -5.01
CA CYS A 57 3.97 -12.42 -4.91
C CYS A 57 4.95 -11.67 -5.82
N PHE A 58 6.25 -11.92 -5.66
CA PHE A 58 7.29 -11.25 -6.45
C PHE A 58 7.08 -11.35 -7.97
N GLY A 59 6.73 -12.53 -8.49
CA GLY A 59 6.53 -12.73 -9.92
C GLY A 59 5.39 -11.90 -10.50
N GLU A 60 4.24 -11.88 -9.80
CA GLU A 60 3.10 -11.04 -10.17
C GLU A 60 3.45 -9.56 -10.05
N ALA A 61 4.14 -9.18 -8.98
CA ALA A 61 4.53 -7.81 -8.72
C ALA A 61 5.44 -7.25 -9.83
N VAL A 62 6.42 -8.03 -10.29
CA VAL A 62 7.28 -7.67 -11.42
C VAL A 62 6.45 -7.52 -12.70
N SER A 63 5.50 -8.43 -12.96
CA SER A 63 4.64 -8.36 -14.14
C SER A 63 3.72 -7.13 -14.15
N LEU A 64 3.31 -6.64 -12.98
CA LEU A 64 2.43 -5.47 -12.83
C LEU A 64 3.22 -4.15 -12.69
N ASN A 65 4.55 -4.22 -12.55
CA ASN A 65 5.42 -3.06 -12.37
C ASN A 65 5.86 -2.48 -13.73
N ASP A 66 5.00 -1.67 -14.34
CA ASP A 66 5.33 -0.97 -15.58
C ASP A 66 6.17 0.31 -15.37
N GLY A 67 6.20 0.84 -14.14
CA GLY A 67 6.92 2.07 -13.78
C GLY A 67 6.32 3.36 -14.37
N LEU A 68 5.18 3.26 -15.06
CA LEU A 68 4.46 4.38 -15.70
C LEU A 68 3.08 4.58 -15.05
N ASP A 69 2.24 3.54 -15.10
CA ASP A 69 0.87 3.55 -14.58
C ASP A 69 0.81 2.90 -13.18
N CYS A 70 1.73 1.98 -12.88
CA CYS A 70 1.78 1.21 -11.64
C CYS A 70 3.22 1.02 -11.13
N ILE A 71 3.37 1.02 -9.81
CA ILE A 71 4.63 0.64 -9.15
C ILE A 71 4.38 -0.47 -8.12
N ALA A 72 5.25 -1.47 -8.12
CA ALA A 72 5.24 -2.54 -7.11
C ALA A 72 6.10 -2.13 -5.91
N VAL A 73 5.51 -2.15 -4.71
CA VAL A 73 6.14 -1.70 -3.46
C VAL A 73 6.06 -2.83 -2.43
N PRO A 74 7.15 -3.15 -1.71
CA PRO A 74 7.11 -4.17 -0.66
C PRO A 74 6.24 -3.72 0.53
N ALA A 75 5.59 -4.67 1.19
CA ALA A 75 4.71 -4.41 2.33
C ALA A 75 5.39 -3.65 3.47
N GLU A 76 6.66 -3.96 3.76
CA GLU A 76 7.46 -3.29 4.79
C GLU A 76 7.61 -1.77 4.58
N ALA A 77 7.59 -1.31 3.32
CA ALA A 77 7.70 0.11 3.00
C ALA A 77 6.35 0.84 3.10
N ILE A 78 5.24 0.09 3.10
CA ILE A 78 3.88 0.62 3.19
C ILE A 78 3.49 0.88 4.65
N GLU A 79 3.82 -0.04 5.56
CA GLU A 79 3.47 0.04 6.98
C GLU A 79 3.75 1.40 7.64
N PRO A 80 4.95 2.00 7.50
CA PRO A 80 5.23 3.30 8.12
C PRO A 80 4.55 4.50 7.44
N LEU A 81 3.84 4.29 6.32
CA LEU A 81 3.12 5.32 5.58
C LEU A 81 1.61 5.28 5.82
N LEU A 82 1.14 4.31 6.60
CA LEU A 82 -0.27 4.15 6.91
C LEU A 82 -0.73 5.29 7.83
N SER A 83 -1.64 6.08 7.29
CA SER A 83 -2.46 7.01 8.06
C SER A 83 -3.68 6.27 8.64
N PRO A 84 -4.17 6.67 9.82
CA PRO A 84 -5.38 6.11 10.41
C PRO A 84 -6.60 6.22 9.49
N GLU A 85 -7.70 5.57 9.88
CA GLU A 85 -8.94 5.59 9.09
C GLU A 85 -9.45 7.03 8.88
N PRO A 86 -9.63 7.46 7.62
CA PRO A 86 -10.08 8.80 7.31
C PRO A 86 -11.57 8.96 7.58
N HIS A 87 -11.92 10.07 8.22
CA HIS A 87 -13.29 10.50 8.48
C HIS A 87 -13.54 11.88 7.89
N PHE A 88 -14.80 12.21 7.63
CA PHE A 88 -15.23 13.56 7.26
C PHE A 88 -16.39 14.01 8.16
N ARG A 89 -16.63 15.32 8.25
CA ARG A 89 -17.81 15.86 8.92
C ARG A 89 -18.99 15.86 7.95
N ASN A 90 -20.07 15.17 8.31
CA ASN A 90 -21.30 15.20 7.53
C ASN A 90 -22.06 16.54 7.73
N GLY A 91 -23.20 16.70 7.05
CA GLY A 91 -24.03 17.90 7.14
C GLY A 91 -24.61 18.20 8.53
N PHE A 92 -24.56 17.23 9.45
CA PHE A 92 -24.98 17.36 10.85
C PHE A 92 -23.81 17.60 11.81
N GLY A 93 -22.58 17.79 11.29
CA GLY A 93 -21.38 17.99 12.09
C GLY A 93 -20.82 16.73 12.75
N VAL A 94 -21.40 15.56 12.47
CA VAL A 94 -20.98 14.26 13.01
C VAL A 94 -19.88 13.67 12.12
N ALA A 95 -18.88 13.06 12.74
CA ALA A 95 -17.83 12.34 12.03
C ALA A 95 -18.44 11.08 11.37
N ALA A 96 -18.28 10.96 10.06
CA ALA A 96 -18.66 9.80 9.26
C ALA A 96 -17.43 9.27 8.52
N ARG A 97 -17.45 7.98 8.20
CA ARG A 97 -16.34 7.30 7.51
C ARG A 97 -16.18 7.86 6.09
N PHE A 98 -14.95 8.17 5.68
CA PHE A 98 -14.69 8.75 4.37
C PHE A 98 -14.89 7.73 3.23
N TYR A 99 -14.65 6.45 3.51
CA TYR A 99 -14.82 5.34 2.57
C TYR A 99 -15.74 4.27 3.15
N ASP A 100 -16.44 3.56 2.26
CA ASP A 100 -17.30 2.42 2.63
C ASP A 100 -16.51 1.27 3.26
N THR A 101 -15.25 1.11 2.84
CA THR A 101 -14.33 0.12 3.42
C THR A 101 -13.57 0.72 4.61
N PRO A 102 -13.58 0.07 5.79
CA PRO A 102 -12.89 0.59 6.97
C PRO A 102 -11.39 0.34 6.88
N GLY A 103 -10.64 1.11 7.66
CA GLY A 103 -9.23 0.87 7.90
C GLY A 103 -8.26 1.94 7.41
N PRO A 104 -6.96 1.72 7.65
CA PRO A 104 -5.89 2.66 7.35
C PRO A 104 -5.77 2.94 5.86
N VAL A 105 -5.28 4.13 5.52
CA VAL A 105 -5.09 4.62 4.16
C VAL A 105 -3.69 5.20 4.01
N ILE A 106 -3.26 5.54 2.79
CA ILE A 106 -2.00 6.26 2.58
C ILE A 106 -2.31 7.61 1.97
N ASP A 107 -1.82 8.66 2.60
CA ASP A 107 -2.02 10.03 2.12
C ASP A 107 -1.31 10.29 0.79
N ASN A 108 -2.02 10.92 -0.15
CA ASN A 108 -1.47 11.34 -1.43
C ASN A 108 -0.59 12.59 -1.26
N THR A 109 0.59 12.41 -0.66
CA THR A 109 1.60 13.46 -0.48
C THR A 109 2.84 13.17 -1.32
N ARG A 110 3.59 14.23 -1.64
CA ARG A 110 4.88 14.09 -2.34
C ARG A 110 5.86 13.24 -1.52
N ALA A 111 5.86 13.39 -0.20
CA ALA A 111 6.74 12.64 0.69
C ALA A 111 6.45 11.13 0.63
N ASN A 112 5.17 10.75 0.68
CA ASN A 112 4.76 9.35 0.58
C ASN A 112 5.11 8.77 -0.79
N TRP A 113 4.81 9.49 -1.88
CA TRP A 113 5.20 9.05 -3.22
C TRP A 113 6.71 8.85 -3.38
N ASN A 114 7.54 9.75 -2.84
CA ASN A 114 8.99 9.60 -2.90
C ASN A 114 9.46 8.34 -2.17
N ARG A 115 8.88 8.03 -0.99
CA ARG A 115 9.19 6.81 -0.24
C ARG A 115 8.76 5.55 -0.99
N LEU A 116 7.56 5.55 -1.56
CA LEU A 116 7.05 4.44 -2.37
C LEU A 116 7.91 4.17 -3.60
N ILE A 117 8.29 5.22 -4.34
CA ILE A 117 9.14 5.11 -5.53
C ILE A 117 10.54 4.62 -5.16
N ALA A 118 11.12 5.12 -4.05
CA ALA A 118 12.44 4.69 -3.59
C ALA A 118 12.49 3.21 -3.17
N ALA A 119 11.40 2.70 -2.58
CA ALA A 119 11.28 1.30 -2.19
C ALA A 119 10.75 0.38 -3.30
N SER A 120 10.29 0.94 -4.42
CA SER A 120 9.66 0.14 -5.48
C SER A 120 10.64 -0.80 -6.16
N LEU A 121 10.12 -1.92 -6.67
CA LEU A 121 10.90 -2.88 -7.45
C LEU A 121 11.53 -2.21 -8.69
N PRO A 122 12.69 -2.71 -9.15
CA PRO A 122 13.31 -2.25 -10.39
C PRO A 122 12.29 -2.22 -11.53
N ARG A 123 12.23 -1.07 -12.20
CA ARG A 123 11.25 -0.81 -13.26
C ARG A 123 11.55 -1.68 -14.48
N SER A 124 10.50 -2.18 -15.12
CA SER A 124 10.61 -2.81 -16.44
C SER A 124 11.05 -1.81 -17.52
N MET A 125 10.69 -0.53 -17.37
CA MET A 125 11.01 0.54 -18.33
C MET A 125 11.80 1.69 -17.69
N PRO A 126 12.68 2.37 -18.44
CA PRO A 126 13.46 3.52 -17.94
C PRO A 126 12.64 4.81 -17.84
N VAL A 127 11.32 4.72 -17.68
CA VAL A 127 10.45 5.88 -17.54
C VAL A 127 10.37 6.30 -16.07
N LYS A 128 10.47 7.60 -15.82
CA LYS A 128 10.35 8.15 -14.47
C LYS A 128 8.87 8.23 -14.06
N PRO A 129 8.45 7.61 -12.93
CA PRO A 129 7.10 7.78 -12.38
C PRO A 129 6.77 9.26 -12.18
N LYS A 130 5.56 9.66 -12.58
CA LYS A 130 5.05 11.04 -12.41
C LYS A 130 3.74 11.03 -11.63
N PRO A 131 3.76 10.74 -10.31
CA PRO A 131 2.55 10.76 -9.51
C PRO A 131 1.93 12.17 -9.42
N GLU A 132 0.61 12.23 -9.46
CA GLU A 132 -0.12 13.47 -9.21
C GLU A 132 -0.44 13.64 -7.71
N VAL A 133 0.30 14.53 -7.08
CA VAL A 133 0.13 14.84 -5.65
C VAL A 133 -1.14 15.66 -5.42
N PHE A 134 -1.84 15.37 -4.33
CA PHE A 134 -3.02 16.13 -3.90
C PHE A 134 -2.67 17.59 -3.63
N ARG A 135 -3.50 18.53 -4.12
CA ARG A 135 -3.23 19.98 -4.01
C ARG A 135 -4.29 20.81 -3.29
N LYS A 136 -5.42 20.21 -2.91
CA LYS A 136 -6.53 20.93 -2.26
C LYS A 136 -6.41 20.86 -0.74
N THR A 137 -7.25 21.60 -0.03
CA THR A 137 -7.45 21.38 1.41
C THR A 137 -8.05 20.00 1.61
N ARG A 138 -7.38 19.16 2.41
CA ARG A 138 -7.84 17.82 2.77
C ARG A 138 -9.07 17.95 3.65
N ARG A 139 -10.14 17.25 3.29
CA ARG A 139 -11.37 17.21 4.10
C ARG A 139 -11.38 16.03 5.06
N SER A 140 -10.56 15.01 4.79
CA SER A 140 -10.37 13.91 5.72
C SER A 140 -9.57 14.30 6.96
N PHE A 141 -9.93 13.73 8.09
CA PHE A 141 -9.17 13.77 9.34
C PHE A 141 -9.20 12.39 10.01
N ALA A 142 -8.19 12.11 10.82
CA ALA A 142 -8.18 10.94 11.69
C ALA A 142 -8.96 11.27 12.98
N LEU A 143 -9.71 10.30 13.49
CA LEU A 143 -10.24 10.39 14.84
C LEU A 143 -9.12 10.05 15.83
N GLU A 144 -8.85 10.94 16.77
CA GLU A 144 -7.94 10.65 17.88
C GLU A 144 -8.54 9.49 18.70
N ALA A 145 -7.74 8.44 18.92
CA ALA A 145 -8.11 7.35 19.80
C ALA A 145 -8.06 7.83 21.26
N GLY A 146 -9.07 8.58 21.72
CA GLY A 146 -9.13 9.04 23.10
C GLY A 146 -9.90 10.32 23.41
N SER A 147 -11.08 10.55 22.82
CA SER A 147 -12.02 11.53 23.39
C SER A 147 -13.36 10.88 23.66
N THR A 148 -13.35 10.02 24.68
CA THR A 148 -14.54 9.81 25.51
C THR A 148 -14.74 11.13 26.27
N GLN A 149 -15.76 11.90 25.91
CA GLN A 149 -16.40 12.84 26.85
C GLN A 149 -17.49 12.10 27.61
#